data_AF-A0A0R2R735-F1
#
_entry.id   AF-A0A0R2R735-F1
#
_cell.length_a   1.000
_cell.length_b   1.000
_cell.length_c   1.000
_cell.angle_alpha   90.00
_cell.angle_beta   90.00
_cell.angle_gamma   90.00
#
_symmetry.space_group_name_H-M   'P 1'
#
loop_
_entity.id
_entity.type
_entity.pdbx_description
1 polymer ?
#
loop_
_entity_poly.entity_id
_entity_poly.type
_entity_poly.pdbx_seq_one_letter_code
_entity_poly.pdbx_strand_id
1 'polypeptide(L)'
;MKNICDWNNCKEIGEYRAPVEKDNSKKYRLLCLDHVKEFNKNWNYFSGMNDDQVMDFLKSDMTWHKPTQSFSSSDNFFKVLWNNTLRDELDKDRLKSEYNHMSKFKFNHNDIKAFGILGVSVGLKWQKIQEKFKLLVKKFHPDINDGNKKYEEKLKLITLAYTQLKNTYREKIDT
;
A
#
# COMPACT_ATOMS: atom_id res chain seq x y z
N MET A 1 1.81 0.28 50.76
CA MET A 1 1.46 -1.15 50.89
C MET A 1 2.36 -1.95 49.99
N LYS A 2 2.97 -3.03 50.50
CA LYS A 2 3.71 -3.98 49.67
C LYS A 2 2.70 -4.96 49.05
N ASN A 3 2.83 -5.26 47.77
CA ASN A 3 2.00 -6.28 47.12
C ASN A 3 2.55 -7.66 47.49
N ILE A 4 1.67 -8.57 47.87
CA ILE A 4 2.02 -9.96 48.17
C ILE A 4 1.98 -10.75 46.86
N CYS A 5 2.84 -11.75 46.74
CA CYS A 5 2.88 -12.66 45.61
C CYS A 5 1.51 -13.34 45.40
N ASP A 6 0.97 -13.25 44.18
CA ASP A 6 -0.33 -13.82 43.78
C ASP A 6 -0.27 -15.35 43.52
N TRP A 7 0.76 -16.02 44.04
CA TRP A 7 0.94 -17.46 43.89
C TRP A 7 0.36 -18.20 45.08
N ASN A 8 -0.17 -19.40 44.85
CA ASN A 8 -0.86 -20.18 45.87
C ASN A 8 -0.01 -20.32 47.14
N ASN A 9 -0.54 -19.83 48.26
CA ASN A 9 0.07 -19.91 49.59
C ASN A 9 1.46 -19.25 49.72
N CYS A 10 1.79 -18.27 48.85
CA CYS A 10 3.02 -17.50 48.98
C CYS A 10 2.80 -16.20 49.78
N LYS A 11 3.71 -15.90 50.72
CA LYS A 11 3.68 -14.66 51.54
C LYS A 11 4.82 -13.69 51.21
N GLU A 12 5.61 -14.00 50.18
CA GLU A 12 6.71 -13.15 49.72
C GLU A 12 6.21 -11.90 49.00
N ILE A 13 7.09 -10.91 48.86
CA ILE A 13 6.78 -9.65 48.16
C ILE A 13 6.71 -9.92 46.64
N GLY A 14 5.59 -9.51 46.04
CA GLY A 14 5.36 -9.59 44.59
C GLY A 14 5.77 -8.31 43.87
N GLU A 15 6.96 -8.32 43.26
CA GLU A 15 7.51 -7.16 42.52
C GLU A 15 7.44 -7.35 41.00
N TYR A 16 7.39 -8.60 40.52
CA TYR A 16 7.50 -8.94 39.10
C TYR A 16 6.12 -9.13 38.48
N ARG A 17 5.92 -8.56 37.29
CA ARG A 17 4.64 -8.66 36.55
C ARG A 17 4.66 -9.87 35.62
N ALA A 18 3.62 -10.69 35.70
CA ALA A 18 3.36 -11.79 34.78
C ALA A 18 2.02 -11.59 34.07
N PRO A 19 1.93 -11.75 32.74
CA PRO A 19 0.67 -11.62 32.00
C PRO A 19 -0.31 -12.73 32.41
N VAL A 20 -1.60 -12.38 32.53
CA VAL A 20 -2.65 -13.39 32.77
C VAL A 20 -3.09 -14.05 31.45
N GLU A 21 -3.10 -13.27 30.38
CA GLU A 21 -3.56 -13.68 29.05
C GLU A 21 -2.53 -13.26 28.01
N LYS A 22 -2.46 -13.97 26.87
CA LYS A 22 -1.43 -13.74 25.84
C LYS A 22 -1.52 -12.34 25.20
N ASP A 23 -2.74 -11.87 24.92
CA ASP A 23 -2.95 -10.68 24.08
C ASP A 23 -3.34 -9.48 24.93
N ASN A 24 -2.48 -8.45 24.91
CA ASN A 24 -2.75 -7.04 25.25
C ASN A 24 -3.67 -6.77 26.45
N SER A 25 -3.74 -7.72 27.38
CA SER A 25 -4.51 -7.59 28.59
C SER A 25 -3.67 -6.72 29.50
N LYS A 26 -4.17 -5.55 29.88
CA LYS A 26 -3.54 -4.73 30.93
C LYS A 26 -3.63 -5.40 32.32
N LYS A 27 -3.95 -6.70 32.36
CA LYS A 27 -4.12 -7.54 33.53
C LYS A 27 -2.83 -8.31 33.76
N TYR A 28 -2.24 -8.10 34.92
CA TYR A 28 -1.00 -8.75 35.32
C TYR A 28 -1.15 -9.30 36.73
N ARG A 29 -0.53 -10.45 36.98
CA ARG A 29 -0.28 -10.95 38.34
C ARG A 29 1.05 -10.41 38.83
N LEU A 30 1.14 -10.14 40.12
CA LEU A 30 2.40 -9.76 40.77
C LEU A 30 2.97 -10.97 41.49
N LEU A 31 4.17 -11.39 41.08
CA LEU A 31 4.84 -12.59 41.56
C LEU A 31 6.18 -12.22 42.21
N CYS A 32 6.66 -13.06 43.12
CA CYS A 32 8.02 -13.00 43.63
C CYS A 32 9.02 -13.56 42.60
N LEU A 33 10.31 -13.45 42.88
CA LEU A 33 11.37 -13.86 41.96
C LEU A 33 11.32 -15.35 41.59
N ASP A 34 10.95 -16.22 42.54
CA ASP A 34 10.93 -17.66 42.30
C ASP A 34 9.73 -18.07 41.45
N HIS A 35 8.55 -17.54 41.77
CA HIS A 35 7.33 -17.85 41.03
C HIS A 35 7.29 -17.22 39.63
N VAL A 36 7.91 -16.05 39.42
CA VAL A 36 8.00 -15.51 38.05
C VAL A 36 8.92 -16.36 37.16
N LYS A 37 9.98 -16.96 37.73
CA LYS A 37 10.83 -17.90 36.98
C LYS A 37 10.07 -19.17 36.63
N GLU A 38 9.29 -19.72 37.56
CA GLU A 38 8.45 -20.88 37.31
C GLU A 38 7.37 -20.57 36.26
N PHE A 39 6.73 -19.42 36.36
CA PHE A 39 5.78 -18.92 35.37
C PHE A 39 6.42 -18.83 33.98
N ASN A 40 7.56 -18.16 33.84
CA ASN A 40 8.24 -17.98 32.55
C ASN A 40 8.69 -19.30 31.91
N LYS A 41 9.06 -20.31 32.73
CA LYS A 41 9.41 -21.64 32.24
C LYS A 41 8.20 -22.38 31.64
N ASN A 42 7.04 -22.22 32.26
CA ASN A 42 5.81 -22.91 31.87
C ASN A 42 4.97 -22.11 30.87
N TRP A 43 5.29 -20.83 30.66
CA TRP A 43 4.52 -19.95 29.78
C TRP A 43 4.85 -20.20 28.32
N ASN A 44 3.85 -20.65 27.55
CA ASN A 44 3.93 -20.76 26.10
C ASN A 44 2.96 -19.77 25.46
N TYR A 45 3.48 -18.73 24.82
CA TYR A 45 2.68 -17.72 24.13
C TYR A 45 1.78 -18.31 23.02
N PHE A 46 2.24 -19.36 22.35
CA PHE A 46 1.54 -20.01 21.23
C PHE A 46 0.63 -21.16 21.68
N SER A 47 0.41 -21.35 22.98
CA SER A 47 -0.48 -22.40 23.48
C SER A 47 -1.89 -22.23 22.91
N GLY A 48 -2.42 -23.25 22.23
CA GLY A 48 -3.76 -23.24 21.62
C GLY A 48 -3.86 -22.56 20.25
N MET A 49 -2.75 -22.11 19.66
CA MET A 49 -2.73 -21.70 18.25
C MET A 49 -2.52 -22.90 17.33
N ASN A 50 -3.13 -22.86 16.15
CA ASN A 50 -2.81 -23.79 15.06
C ASN A 50 -1.52 -23.36 14.34
N ASP A 51 -0.89 -24.28 13.62
CA ASP A 51 0.35 -24.04 12.86
C ASP A 51 0.21 -22.85 11.89
N ASP A 52 -0.93 -22.73 11.20
CA ASP A 52 -1.19 -21.60 10.31
C ASP A 52 -1.16 -20.25 11.03
N GLN A 53 -1.72 -20.19 12.25
CA GLN A 53 -1.75 -18.97 13.05
C GLN A 53 -0.36 -18.59 13.57
N VAL A 54 0.45 -19.59 13.92
CA VAL A 54 1.86 -19.39 14.29
C VAL A 54 2.63 -18.85 13.09
N MET A 55 2.45 -19.44 11.90
CA MET A 55 3.09 -18.99 10.68
C MET A 55 2.67 -17.57 10.30
N ASP A 56 1.41 -17.22 10.45
CA ASP A 56 0.93 -15.86 10.17
C ASP A 56 1.45 -14.84 11.18
N PHE A 57 1.55 -15.21 12.46
CA PHE A 57 2.20 -14.37 13.47
C PHE A 57 3.66 -14.09 13.06
N LEU A 58 4.44 -15.13 12.75
CA LEU A 58 5.83 -15.01 12.30
C LEU A 58 5.99 -14.17 11.04
N LYS A 59 5.09 -14.31 10.05
CA LYS A 59 5.09 -13.45 8.85
C LYS A 59 4.83 -11.98 9.21
N SER A 60 3.89 -11.74 10.12
CA SER A 60 3.52 -10.37 10.50
C SER A 60 4.58 -9.68 11.37
N ASP A 61 5.37 -10.43 12.14
CA ASP A 61 6.54 -9.90 12.88
C ASP A 61 7.53 -9.20 11.93
N MET A 62 7.72 -9.74 10.72
CA MET A 62 8.60 -9.15 9.70
C MET A 62 8.19 -7.71 9.35
N THR A 63 6.90 -7.38 9.48
CA THR A 63 6.35 -6.03 9.18
C THR A 63 5.95 -5.27 10.43
N TRP A 64 6.44 -5.68 11.62
CA TRP A 64 6.08 -5.07 12.90
C TRP A 64 4.56 -5.10 13.17
N HIS A 65 3.88 -6.15 12.69
CA HIS A 65 2.43 -6.29 12.64
C HIS A 65 1.70 -5.10 11.99
N LYS A 66 2.39 -4.28 11.18
CA LYS A 66 1.73 -3.23 10.40
C LYS A 66 0.98 -3.87 9.24
N PRO A 67 -0.27 -3.43 8.97
CA PRO A 67 -1.01 -3.93 7.83
C PRO A 67 -0.26 -3.56 6.55
N THR A 68 0.03 -4.55 5.72
CA THR A 68 0.66 -4.34 4.42
C THR A 68 -0.36 -4.62 3.32
N GLN A 69 -0.33 -3.79 2.27
CA GLN A 69 -1.12 -4.03 1.08
C GLN A 69 -0.27 -4.83 0.08
N SER A 70 -0.88 -5.85 -0.52
CA SER A 70 -0.21 -6.54 -1.63
C SER A 70 -0.03 -5.56 -2.78
N PHE A 71 1.12 -5.63 -3.47
CA PHE A 71 1.42 -4.73 -4.59
C PHE A 71 0.38 -4.82 -5.72
N SER A 72 -0.32 -5.95 -5.82
CA SER A 72 -1.40 -6.20 -6.80
C SER A 72 -2.81 -5.93 -6.25
N SER A 73 -2.97 -5.43 -5.02
CA SER A 73 -4.29 -5.25 -4.42
C SER A 73 -5.11 -4.22 -5.18
N SER A 74 -6.39 -4.50 -5.45
CA SER A 74 -7.21 -3.60 -6.26
C SER A 74 -7.39 -2.20 -5.63
N ASP A 75 -7.13 -2.05 -4.32
CA ASP A 75 -7.30 -0.80 -3.57
C ASP A 75 -6.04 0.09 -3.56
N ASN A 76 -5.16 -0.13 -4.53
CA ASN A 76 -3.96 0.66 -4.71
C ASN A 76 -4.29 2.13 -4.96
N PHE A 77 -3.54 3.02 -4.33
CA PHE A 77 -3.40 4.46 -4.60
C PHE A 77 -3.75 4.87 -6.05
N PHE A 78 -3.30 4.09 -7.05
CA PHE A 78 -3.66 4.28 -8.45
C PHE A 78 -5.17 4.20 -8.70
N LYS A 79 -5.92 3.17 -8.28
CA LYS A 79 -7.37 3.09 -8.50
C LYS A 79 -8.12 4.26 -7.87
N VAL A 80 -7.70 4.71 -6.68
CA VAL A 80 -8.26 5.91 -6.04
C VAL A 80 -7.95 7.16 -6.85
N LEU A 81 -6.71 7.28 -7.34
CA LEU A 81 -6.31 8.34 -8.26
C LEU A 81 -7.21 8.33 -9.51
N TRP A 82 -7.32 7.18 -10.18
CA TRP A 82 -8.09 6.96 -11.40
C TRP A 82 -9.57 7.28 -11.21
N ASN A 83 -10.20 6.78 -10.15
CA ASN A 83 -11.61 7.03 -9.86
C ASN A 83 -11.89 8.52 -9.60
N ASN A 84 -11.00 9.22 -8.91
CA ASN A 84 -11.22 10.62 -8.57
C ASN A 84 -10.88 11.56 -9.74
N THR A 85 -9.81 11.28 -10.51
CA THR A 85 -9.40 12.15 -11.63
C THR A 85 -10.20 11.92 -12.90
N LEU A 86 -10.57 10.67 -13.24
CA LEU A 86 -11.37 10.40 -14.45
C LEU A 86 -12.82 10.82 -14.29
N ARG A 87 -13.41 10.74 -13.09
CA ARG A 87 -14.81 11.17 -12.87
C ARG A 87 -14.96 12.68 -13.07
N ASP A 88 -14.00 13.48 -12.63
CA ASP A 88 -14.01 14.94 -12.80
C ASP A 88 -13.81 15.40 -14.26
N GLU A 89 -13.11 14.62 -15.09
CA GLU A 89 -12.96 14.91 -16.53
C GLU A 89 -14.11 14.34 -17.38
N LEU A 90 -14.64 13.16 -17.04
CA LEU A 90 -15.71 12.51 -17.81
C LEU A 90 -17.09 13.18 -17.62
N ASP A 91 -17.34 13.85 -16.50
CA ASP A 91 -18.57 14.63 -16.30
C ASP A 91 -18.58 15.97 -17.08
N LYS A 92 -17.44 16.39 -17.65
CA LYS A 92 -17.38 17.54 -18.57
C LYS A 92 -17.56 17.19 -20.05
N ASP A 93 -17.44 15.92 -20.43
CA ASP A 93 -17.46 15.47 -21.83
C ASP A 93 -18.77 14.80 -22.26
N ARG A 94 -19.89 15.04 -21.55
CA ARG A 94 -21.26 14.74 -22.06
C ARG A 94 -21.75 15.76 -23.11
N LEU A 95 -20.87 16.21 -24.00
CA LEU A 95 -21.20 17.07 -25.13
C LEU A 95 -20.48 16.58 -26.38
N LYS A 96 -21.27 16.06 -27.34
CA LYS A 96 -21.12 16.07 -28.82
C LYS A 96 -19.69 15.99 -29.40
N SER A 97 -19.34 15.19 -30.39
CA SER A 97 -20.11 14.56 -31.48
C SER A 97 -19.10 13.80 -32.34
N GLU A 98 -19.59 12.80 -33.08
CA GLU A 98 -19.25 12.46 -34.48
C GLU A 98 -17.93 13.06 -35.05
N TYR A 99 -16.98 12.21 -35.48
CA TYR A 99 -16.44 12.19 -36.85
C TYR A 99 -15.34 11.11 -37.05
N ASN A 100 -15.59 10.32 -38.09
CA ASN A 100 -14.68 9.77 -39.11
C ASN A 100 -13.59 8.74 -38.80
N HIS A 101 -13.85 7.56 -39.37
CA HIS A 101 -12.89 6.61 -39.92
C HIS A 101 -11.85 7.29 -40.84
N MET A 102 -10.56 7.05 -40.60
CA MET A 102 -9.55 6.89 -41.66
C MET A 102 -8.33 6.10 -41.14
N SER A 103 -7.71 5.39 -42.07
CA SER A 103 -6.95 4.15 -41.89
C SER A 103 -5.48 4.31 -41.50
N LYS A 104 -4.99 3.27 -40.78
CA LYS A 104 -3.59 2.94 -40.43
C LYS A 104 -2.95 3.89 -39.40
N PHE A 105 -2.86 3.40 -38.15
CA PHE A 105 -2.58 4.11 -36.87
C PHE A 105 -3.80 4.81 -36.22
N LYS A 106 -4.75 4.02 -35.69
CA LYS A 106 -5.87 4.54 -34.89
C LYS A 106 -5.41 4.94 -33.48
N PHE A 107 -4.78 6.11 -33.34
CA PHE A 107 -4.69 6.79 -32.05
C PHE A 107 -5.94 7.68 -31.90
N ASN A 108 -6.66 7.55 -30.78
CA ASN A 108 -7.80 8.42 -30.48
C ASN A 108 -7.29 9.84 -30.16
N HIS A 109 -8.15 10.84 -30.21
CA HIS A 109 -7.86 12.21 -29.77
C HIS A 109 -7.27 12.25 -28.34
N ASN A 110 -7.74 11.37 -27.46
CA ASN A 110 -7.21 11.21 -26.10
C ASN A 110 -5.76 10.69 -26.07
N ASP A 111 -5.39 9.81 -27.01
CA ASP A 111 -4.01 9.34 -27.12
C ASP A 111 -3.09 10.45 -27.60
N ILE A 112 -3.54 11.25 -28.58
CA ILE A 112 -2.78 12.40 -29.10
C ILE A 112 -2.53 13.42 -27.98
N LYS A 113 -3.56 13.72 -27.17
CA LYS A 113 -3.41 14.54 -25.96
C LYS A 113 -2.39 13.93 -24.98
N ALA A 114 -2.44 12.63 -24.75
CA ALA A 114 -1.50 11.93 -23.86
C ALA A 114 -0.05 12.02 -24.34
N PHE A 115 0.21 11.89 -25.65
CA PHE A 115 1.53 12.13 -26.24
C PHE A 115 2.02 13.56 -25.99
N GLY A 116 1.12 14.55 -26.12
CA GLY A 116 1.40 15.96 -25.81
C GLY A 116 1.78 16.20 -24.35
N ILE A 117 1.04 15.61 -23.41
CA ILE A 117 1.29 15.74 -21.96
C ILE A 117 2.65 15.15 -21.58
N LEU A 118 3.03 14.02 -22.18
CA LEU A 118 4.33 13.38 -21.95
C LEU A 118 5.49 14.05 -22.72
N GLY A 119 5.19 14.94 -23.65
CA GLY A 119 6.18 15.62 -24.48
C GLY A 119 6.93 14.66 -25.41
N VAL A 120 6.24 13.66 -25.96
CA VAL A 120 6.79 12.68 -26.91
C VAL A 120 6.05 12.74 -28.24
N SER A 121 6.71 12.38 -29.34
CA SER A 121 6.06 12.36 -30.64
C SER A 121 5.05 11.21 -30.75
N VAL A 122 3.99 11.43 -31.52
CA VAL A 122 2.98 10.41 -31.79
C VAL A 122 3.62 9.23 -32.53
N GLY A 123 3.33 8.01 -32.07
CA GLY A 123 3.87 6.78 -32.67
C GLY A 123 5.30 6.39 -32.23
N LEU A 124 5.85 7.03 -31.19
CA LEU A 124 7.15 6.64 -30.62
C LEU A 124 7.09 5.19 -30.06
N LYS A 125 8.20 4.44 -30.16
CA LYS A 125 8.30 3.09 -29.58
C LYS A 125 7.98 3.09 -28.08
N TRP A 126 7.25 2.07 -27.62
CA TRP A 126 6.83 1.93 -26.22
C TRP A 126 7.97 2.06 -25.19
N GLN A 127 9.12 1.46 -25.46
CA GLN A 127 10.30 1.56 -24.58
C GLN A 127 10.73 3.02 -24.33
N LYS A 128 10.72 3.87 -25.35
CA LYS A 128 11.09 5.28 -25.22
C LYS A 128 10.05 6.09 -24.44
N ILE A 129 8.76 5.72 -24.56
CA ILE A 129 7.68 6.31 -23.76
C ILE A 129 7.90 5.98 -22.28
N GLN A 130 8.26 4.73 -21.96
CA GLN A 130 8.57 4.31 -20.58
C GLN A 130 9.77 5.04 -20.00
N GLU A 131 10.84 5.22 -20.77
CA GLU A 131 12.02 5.99 -20.35
C GLU A 131 11.66 7.44 -20.04
N LYS A 132 10.90 8.10 -20.92
CA LYS A 132 10.47 9.48 -20.70
C LYS A 132 9.57 9.60 -19.47
N PHE A 133 8.64 8.67 -19.27
CA PHE A 133 7.80 8.62 -18.08
C PHE A 133 8.64 8.49 -16.80
N LYS A 134 9.61 7.57 -16.76
CA LYS A 134 10.51 7.41 -15.60
C LYS A 134 11.26 8.70 -15.27
N LEU A 135 11.72 9.44 -16.27
CA LEU A 135 12.38 10.73 -16.07
C LEU A 135 11.43 11.78 -15.48
N LEU A 136 10.19 11.85 -15.97
CA LEU A 136 9.18 12.78 -15.48
C LEU A 136 8.75 12.46 -14.04
N VAL A 137 8.55 11.19 -13.71
CA VAL A 137 8.20 10.76 -12.34
C VAL A 137 9.30 11.11 -11.35
N LYS A 138 10.57 10.86 -11.69
CA LYS A 138 11.70 11.27 -10.86
C LYS A 138 11.74 12.78 -10.64
N LYS A 139 11.44 13.57 -11.69
CA LYS A 139 11.44 15.03 -11.58
C LYS A 139 10.32 15.56 -10.70
N PHE A 140 9.13 14.96 -10.76
CA PHE A 140 7.92 15.45 -10.08
C PHE A 140 7.54 14.63 -8.84
N HIS A 141 8.46 13.81 -8.31
CA HIS A 141 8.19 12.98 -7.13
C HIS A 141 7.94 13.85 -5.88
N PRO A 142 6.94 13.53 -5.05
CA PRO A 142 6.64 14.30 -3.83
C PRO A 142 7.84 14.42 -2.89
N ASP A 143 8.61 13.35 -2.71
CA ASP A 143 9.80 13.34 -1.83
C ASP A 143 10.91 14.30 -2.28
N ILE A 144 11.02 14.59 -3.59
CA ILE A 144 12.03 15.51 -4.13
C ILE A 144 11.51 16.95 -4.12
N ASN A 145 10.19 17.13 -4.08
CA ASN A 145 9.54 18.42 -4.23
C ASN A 145 8.78 18.85 -2.96
N ASP A 146 9.16 18.29 -1.80
CA ASP A 146 8.61 18.58 -0.47
C ASP A 146 7.06 18.62 -0.42
N GLY A 147 6.40 17.74 -1.19
CA GLY A 147 4.94 17.67 -1.21
C GLY A 147 4.23 18.88 -1.82
N ASN A 148 4.88 19.66 -2.69
CA ASN A 148 4.23 20.79 -3.35
C ASN A 148 3.06 20.34 -4.25
N LYS A 149 1.85 20.81 -3.93
CA LYS A 149 0.59 20.48 -4.59
C LYS A 149 0.61 20.66 -6.12
N LYS A 150 1.34 21.66 -6.64
CA LYS A 150 1.43 21.90 -8.10
C LYS A 150 2.17 20.78 -8.83
N TYR A 151 3.20 20.21 -8.22
CA TYR A 151 3.94 19.09 -8.81
C TYR A 151 3.20 17.78 -8.66
N GLU A 152 2.47 17.61 -7.56
CA GLU A 152 1.55 16.50 -7.38
C GLU A 152 0.49 16.47 -8.49
N GLU A 153 -0.19 17.59 -8.76
CA GLU A 153 -1.19 17.69 -9.85
C GLU A 153 -0.58 17.35 -11.22
N LYS A 154 0.63 17.83 -11.51
CA LYS A 154 1.35 17.48 -12.74
C LYS A 154 1.67 15.99 -12.82
N LEU A 155 2.11 15.38 -11.72
CA LEU A 155 2.42 13.95 -11.66
C LEU A 155 1.16 13.10 -11.92
N LYS A 156 0.00 13.55 -11.44
CA LYS A 156 -1.31 12.91 -11.72
C LYS A 156 -1.61 12.91 -13.22
N LEU A 157 -1.50 14.07 -13.88
CA LEU A 157 -1.72 14.20 -15.32
C LEU A 157 -0.75 13.33 -16.14
N ILE A 158 0.52 13.28 -15.76
CA ILE A 158 1.55 12.46 -16.40
C ILE A 158 1.23 10.96 -16.26
N THR A 159 0.78 10.55 -15.07
CA THR A 159 0.38 9.16 -14.80
C THR A 159 -0.86 8.76 -15.59
N LEU A 160 -1.81 9.70 -15.74
CA LEU A 160 -3.02 9.52 -16.54
C LEU A 160 -2.66 9.28 -18.02
N ALA A 161 -1.85 10.17 -18.58
CA ALA A 161 -1.39 10.08 -19.96
C ALA A 161 -0.62 8.77 -20.24
N TYR A 162 0.27 8.36 -19.32
CA TYR A 162 1.04 7.13 -19.49
C TYR A 162 0.17 5.87 -19.54
N THR A 163 -0.83 5.77 -18.68
CA THR A 163 -1.71 4.59 -18.67
C THR A 163 -2.68 4.57 -19.84
N GLN A 164 -3.15 5.73 -20.31
CA GLN A 164 -3.91 5.80 -21.56
C GLN A 164 -3.09 5.21 -22.71
N LEU A 165 -1.84 5.65 -22.88
CA LEU A 165 -0.94 5.09 -23.88
C LEU A 165 -0.64 3.61 -23.62
N LYS A 166 -0.48 3.19 -22.36
CA LYS A 166 -0.25 1.79 -22.01
C LYS A 166 -1.37 0.88 -22.51
N ASN A 167 -2.63 1.29 -22.35
CA ASN A 167 -3.78 0.53 -22.83
C ASN A 167 -3.77 0.43 -24.36
N THR A 168 -3.56 1.57 -25.05
CA THR A 168 -3.51 1.64 -26.51
C THR A 168 -2.36 0.81 -27.12
N TYR A 169 -1.24 0.66 -26.42
CA TYR A 169 -0.12 -0.19 -26.86
C TYR A 169 -0.28 -1.66 -26.42
N ARG A 170 -0.96 -1.95 -25.31
CA ARG A 170 -1.24 -3.31 -24.86
C ARG A 170 -2.17 -4.04 -25.84
N GLU A 171 -3.23 -3.37 -26.29
CA GLU A 171 -4.14 -3.89 -27.31
C GLU A 171 -3.45 -4.26 -28.63
N LYS A 172 -2.26 -3.72 -28.91
CA LYS A 172 -1.48 -3.99 -30.13
C LYS A 172 -0.42 -5.07 -29.97
N ILE A 173 -0.05 -5.44 -28.74
CA ILE A 173 0.91 -6.52 -28.47
C ILE A 173 0.18 -7.86 -28.42
N ASP A 174 -1.10 -7.85 -28.05
CA ASP A 174 -1.96 -9.03 -27.95
C ASP A 174 -2.72 -9.36 -29.27
N THR A 175 -2.41 -8.67 -30.38
CA THR A 175 -2.94 -8.92 -31.75
C THR A 175 -1.81 -9.19 -32.73
#